data_AF-A0A845LYI6-F1
#
_entry.id   AF-A0A845LYI6-F1
#
_cell.length_a   1.000
_cell.length_b   1.000
_cell.length_c   1.000
_cell.angle_alpha   90.00
_cell.angle_beta   90.00
_cell.angle_gamma   90.00
#
_symmetry.space_group_name_H-M   'P 1'
#
loop_
_entity.id
_entity.type
_entity.pdbx_description
1 polymer ?
#
loop_
_entity_poly.entity_id
_entity_poly.type
_entity_poly.pdbx_seq_one_letter_code
_entity_poly.pdbx_strand_id
1 'polypeptide(L)'
;MVADCGYLFGATAALAVLVAVAAWIVGRIVARMKEANAWVILGAIVVSLAVLQVGAKLALVTVWLYERAGLEPAAACGGQLGTFAFGGTLVIIVAYVGVFFLSFRRSRTGV
;
A
#
# COMPACT_ATOMS: atom_id res chain seq x y z
N MET A 1 -10.73 -26.92 3.64
CA MET A 1 -9.39 -26.29 3.60
C MET A 1 -9.52 -24.85 3.14
N VAL A 2 -10.41 -24.08 3.77
CA VAL A 2 -10.75 -22.71 3.35
C VAL A 2 -10.34 -21.77 4.47
N ALA A 3 -9.45 -20.82 4.12
CA ALA A 3 -9.33 -19.48 4.70
C ALA A 3 -8.55 -19.22 6.01
N ASP A 4 -7.33 -19.74 6.14
CA ASP A 4 -6.32 -19.14 7.04
C ASP A 4 -5.52 -18.01 6.36
N CYS A 5 -5.94 -17.49 5.21
CA CYS A 5 -5.35 -16.29 4.58
C CYS A 5 -6.19 -15.02 4.79
N GLY A 6 -7.35 -15.13 5.44
CA GLY A 6 -8.31 -14.02 5.56
C GLY A 6 -7.72 -12.77 6.22
N TYR A 7 -6.88 -12.95 7.24
CA TYR A 7 -6.17 -11.85 7.90
C TYR A 7 -5.13 -11.18 7.00
N LEU A 8 -4.43 -11.96 6.18
CA LEU A 8 -3.46 -11.42 5.21
C LEU A 8 -4.17 -10.61 4.12
N PHE A 9 -5.26 -11.14 3.55
CA PHE A 9 -6.05 -10.40 2.56
C PHE A 9 -6.70 -9.16 3.16
N GLY A 10 -7.24 -9.25 4.38
CA GLY A 10 -7.84 -8.11 5.10
C GLY A 10 -6.83 -7.02 5.41
N ALA A 11 -5.66 -7.37 5.94
CA ALA A 11 -4.57 -6.43 6.20
C ALA A 11 -4.07 -5.79 4.91
N THR A 12 -3.87 -6.58 3.85
CA THR A 12 -3.44 -6.07 2.54
C THR A 12 -4.46 -5.12 1.95
N ALA A 13 -5.76 -5.45 1.99
CA ALA A 13 -6.83 -4.60 1.48
C ALA A 13 -6.95 -3.29 2.26
N ALA A 14 -6.94 -3.34 3.59
CA ALA A 14 -7.00 -2.15 4.43
C ALA A 14 -5.81 -1.21 4.17
N LEU A 15 -4.61 -1.78 4.06
CA LEU A 15 -3.39 -1.03 3.80
C LEU A 15 -3.38 -0.47 2.37
N ALA A 16 -3.85 -1.23 1.38
CA ALA A 16 -4.02 -0.75 0.01
C ALA A 16 -5.00 0.43 -0.07
N VAL A 17 -6.11 0.41 0.67
CA VAL A 17 -7.07 1.54 0.73
C VAL A 17 -6.41 2.77 1.35
N LEU A 18 -5.73 2.64 2.48
CA LEU A 18 -5.02 3.76 3.12
C LEU A 18 -3.97 4.37 2.19
N VAL A 19 -3.20 3.51 1.53
CA VAL A 19 -2.17 3.90 0.59
C VAL A 19 -2.77 4.58 -0.65
N ALA A 20 -3.89 4.07 -1.18
CA ALA A 20 -4.60 4.69 -2.29
C ALA A 20 -5.12 6.10 -1.92
N VAL A 21 -5.66 6.28 -0.71
CA VAL A 21 -6.11 7.60 -0.23
C VAL A 21 -4.93 8.57 -0.13
N ALA A 22 -3.80 8.13 0.41
CA ALA A 22 -2.58 8.93 0.49
C ALA A 22 -2.08 9.31 -0.93
N ALA A 23 -1.97 8.34 -1.85
CA ALA A 23 -1.61 8.59 -3.25
C ALA A 23 -2.55 9.60 -3.93
N TRP A 24 -3.85 9.48 -3.67
CA TRP A 24 -4.85 10.36 -4.26
C TRP A 24 -4.67 11.81 -3.79
N ILE A 25 -4.46 12.03 -2.49
CA ILE A 25 -4.20 13.35 -1.90
C ILE A 25 -2.91 13.95 -2.49
N VAL A 26 -1.81 13.19 -2.47
CA VAL A 26 -0.52 13.67 -2.98
C VAL A 26 -0.62 13.98 -4.48
N GLY A 27 -1.21 13.10 -5.29
CA GLY A 27 -1.40 13.33 -6.72
C GLY A 27 -2.22 14.58 -7.03
N ARG A 28 -3.23 14.88 -6.20
CA ARG A 28 -4.08 16.08 -6.33
C ARG A 28 -3.31 17.36 -5.98
N ILE A 29 -2.50 17.33 -4.92
CA ILE A 29 -1.64 18.46 -4.50
C ILE A 29 -0.60 18.75 -5.58
N VAL A 30 0.10 17.71 -6.05
CA VAL A 30 1.15 17.83 -7.08
C VAL A 30 0.57 18.34 -8.40
N ALA A 31 -0.60 17.85 -8.82
CA ALA A 31 -1.22 18.25 -10.10
C ALA A 31 -1.72 19.69 -10.14
N ARG A 32 -2.10 20.27 -8.99
CA ARG A 32 -2.54 21.67 -8.89
C ARG A 32 -1.39 22.69 -8.90
N MET A 33 -0.15 22.24 -8.98
CA MET A 33 1.00 23.14 -9.04
C MET A 33 1.21 23.69 -10.45
N LYS A 34 1.23 25.03 -10.57
CA LYS A 34 1.64 25.75 -11.78
C LYS A 34 3.16 25.95 -11.88
N GLU A 35 3.89 25.90 -10.76
CA GLU A 35 5.35 26.00 -10.70
C GLU A 35 5.96 24.79 -9.97
N ALA A 36 7.14 24.35 -10.40
CA ALA A 36 7.83 23.20 -9.83
C ALA A 36 8.41 23.53 -8.44
N ASN A 37 7.58 23.45 -7.41
CA ASN A 37 8.01 23.63 -6.02
C ASN A 37 8.73 22.37 -5.52
N ALA A 38 10.05 22.49 -5.31
CA ALA A 38 10.91 21.39 -4.85
C ALA A 38 10.41 20.74 -3.55
N TRP A 39 9.82 21.52 -2.63
CA TRP A 39 9.29 21.01 -1.36
C TRP A 39 8.13 20.02 -1.53
N VAL A 40 7.29 20.21 -2.55
CA VAL A 40 6.14 19.34 -2.81
C VAL A 40 6.58 18.05 -3.51
N ILE A 41 7.58 18.14 -4.40
CA ILE A 41 8.21 16.96 -5.00
C ILE A 41 8.91 16.14 -3.92
N LEU A 42 9.66 16.79 -3.02
CA LEU A 42 10.32 16.15 -1.90
C LEU A 42 9.30 15.47 -0.97
N GLY A 43 8.19 16.15 -0.68
CA GLY A 43 7.06 15.57 0.05
C GLY A 43 6.49 14.32 -0.62
N ALA A 44 6.29 14.35 -1.94
CA ALA A 44 5.81 13.19 -2.70
C ALA A 44 6.79 12.01 -2.68
N ILE A 45 8.10 12.29 -2.73
CA ILE A 45 9.15 11.27 -2.60
C ILE A 45 9.12 10.65 -1.20
N VAL A 46 9.07 11.47 -0.15
CA VAL A 46 9.00 11.00 1.24
C VAL A 46 7.75 10.13 1.47
N VAL A 47 6.59 10.53 0.95
CA VAL A 47 5.37 9.70 1.04
C VAL A 47 5.53 8.38 0.28
N SER A 48 6.12 8.42 -0.92
CA SER A 48 6.37 7.20 -1.71
C SER A 48 7.33 6.25 -1.00
N LEU A 49 8.39 6.76 -0.38
CA LEU A 49 9.32 5.99 0.43
C LEU A 49 8.63 5.42 1.67
N ALA A 50 7.79 6.19 2.34
CA ALA A 50 7.03 5.72 3.50
C ALA A 50 6.10 4.56 3.12
N VAL A 51 5.40 4.64 1.99
CA VAL A 51 4.55 3.56 1.47
C VAL A 51 5.37 2.31 1.16
N LEU A 52 6.54 2.46 0.52
CA LEU A 52 7.44 1.35 0.24
C LEU A 52 7.95 0.67 1.52
N GLN A 53 8.28 1.45 2.55
CA GLN A 53 8.71 0.92 3.85
C GLN A 53 7.57 0.19 4.57
N VAL A 54 6.37 0.75 4.58
CA VAL A 54 5.19 0.11 5.20
C VAL A 54 4.83 -1.18 4.46
N GLY A 55 4.87 -1.17 3.12
CA GLY A 55 4.69 -2.36 2.30
C GLY A 55 5.73 -3.43 2.61
N ALA A 56 7.01 -3.08 2.72
CA ALA A 56 8.08 -4.03 3.09
C ALA A 56 7.86 -4.65 4.49
N LYS A 57 7.16 -3.94 5.38
CA LYS A 57 6.80 -4.42 6.72
C LYS A 57 5.48 -5.19 6.76
N LEU A 58 4.74 -5.31 5.66
CA LEU A 58 3.47 -6.06 5.60
C LEU A 58 3.62 -7.49 6.12
N ALA A 59 4.70 -8.18 5.76
CA ALA A 59 4.98 -9.54 6.23
C ALA A 59 5.15 -9.63 7.75
N LEU A 60 5.73 -8.61 8.39
CA LEU A 60 5.87 -8.57 9.85
C LEU A 60 4.53 -8.25 10.53
N VAL A 61 3.74 -7.34 9.93
CA VAL A 61 2.41 -7.00 10.44
C VAL A 61 1.46 -8.18 10.36
N THR A 62 1.50 -8.94 9.27
CA THR A 62 0.68 -10.16 9.13
C THR A 62 1.12 -11.21 10.14
N VAL A 63 2.40 -11.53 10.25
CA VAL A 63 2.90 -12.49 11.27
C VAL A 63 2.45 -12.11 12.67
N TRP A 64 2.57 -10.83 13.06
CA TRP A 64 2.11 -10.34 14.36
C TRP A 64 0.60 -10.51 14.56
N LEU A 65 -0.21 -10.29 13.51
CA LEU A 65 -1.67 -10.51 13.57
C LEU A 65 -2.02 -11.99 13.74
N TYR A 66 -1.31 -12.90 13.07
CA TYR A 66 -1.51 -14.36 13.22
C TYR A 66 -1.12 -14.83 14.63
N GLU A 67 0.03 -14.39 15.15
CA GLU A 67 0.46 -14.70 16.52
C GLU A 67 -0.54 -14.21 17.56
N ARG A 68 -1.06 -12.98 17.39
CA ARG A 68 -2.06 -12.40 18.30
C ARG A 68 -3.41 -13.11 18.22
N ALA A 69 -3.74 -13.71 17.07
CA ALA A 69 -4.91 -14.56 16.90
C ALA A 69 -4.71 -16.00 17.42
N GLY A 70 -3.52 -16.33 17.93
CA GLY A 70 -3.18 -17.68 18.41
C GLY A 70 -3.02 -18.71 17.28
N LEU A 71 -2.82 -18.25 16.05
CA LEU A 71 -2.63 -19.09 14.87
C LEU A 71 -1.14 -19.28 14.58
N GLU A 72 -0.73 -20.47 14.16
CA GLU A 72 0.64 -20.73 13.75
C GLU A 72 0.95 -20.03 12.40
N PRO A 73 1.80 -18.99 12.37
CA PRO A 73 2.09 -18.26 11.13
C PRO A 73 2.84 -19.11 10.11
N ALA A 74 3.57 -20.14 10.57
CA ALA A 74 4.28 -21.10 9.71
C ALA A 74 3.34 -22.07 8.99
N ALA A 75 2.13 -22.32 9.52
CA ALA A 75 1.12 -23.16 8.89
C ALA A 75 0.10 -22.34 8.07
N ALA A 76 -0.02 -21.04 8.35
CA ALA A 76 -0.92 -20.13 7.65
C ALA A 76 -0.62 -20.04 6.15
N CYS A 77 -1.67 -19.91 5.35
CA CYS A 77 -1.60 -19.96 3.87
C CYS A 77 -0.83 -21.18 3.32
N GLY A 78 -0.95 -22.35 3.98
CA GLY A 78 -0.28 -23.58 3.55
C GLY A 78 1.25 -23.49 3.62
N GLY A 79 1.79 -22.66 4.51
CA GLY A 79 3.24 -22.42 4.65
C GLY A 79 3.82 -21.42 3.66
N GLN A 80 2.99 -20.77 2.83
CA GLN A 80 3.42 -19.80 1.82
C GLN A 80 3.17 -18.34 2.22
N LEU A 81 3.00 -18.05 3.52
CA LEU A 81 2.65 -16.72 4.02
C LEU A 81 3.62 -15.63 3.53
N GLY A 82 4.93 -15.93 3.40
CA GLY A 82 5.92 -15.01 2.83
C GLY A 82 5.67 -14.66 1.36
N THR A 83 5.32 -15.64 0.53
CA THR A 83 5.02 -15.44 -0.90
C THR A 83 3.74 -14.64 -1.10
N PHE A 84 2.69 -14.93 -0.32
CA PHE A 84 1.44 -14.17 -0.36
C PHE A 84 1.61 -12.75 0.17
N ALA A 85 2.42 -12.56 1.23
CA ALA A 85 2.75 -11.23 1.73
C ALA A 85 3.49 -10.42 0.66
N PHE A 86 4.48 -11.01 -0.01
CA PHE A 86 5.20 -10.37 -1.12
C PHE A 86 4.26 -9.97 -2.27
N GLY A 87 3.34 -10.88 -2.66
CA GLY A 87 2.30 -10.57 -3.65
C GLY A 87 1.41 -9.41 -3.20
N GLY A 88 1.00 -9.39 -1.93
CA GLY A 88 0.23 -8.29 -1.34
C GLY A 88 0.97 -6.95 -1.38
N THR A 89 2.28 -6.97 -1.13
CA THR A 89 3.12 -5.76 -1.25
C THR A 89 3.14 -5.21 -2.66
N LEU A 90 3.29 -6.07 -3.67
CA LEU A 90 3.25 -5.66 -5.08
C LEU A 90 1.91 -5.03 -5.44
N VAL A 91 0.80 -5.61 -4.95
CA VAL A 91 -0.54 -5.04 -5.15
C VAL A 91 -0.65 -3.64 -4.54
N ILE A 92 -0.14 -3.43 -3.33
CA ILE A 92 -0.14 -2.11 -2.66
C ILE A 92 0.66 -1.09 -3.46
N ILE A 93 1.83 -1.47 -3.98
CA ILE A 93 2.67 -0.59 -4.80
C ILE A 93 1.95 -0.22 -6.10
N VAL A 94 1.38 -1.21 -6.80
CA VAL A 94 0.63 -0.96 -8.04
C VAL A 94 -0.58 -0.06 -7.79
N ALA A 95 -1.31 -0.29 -6.69
CA ALA A 95 -2.43 0.55 -6.28
C ALA A 95 -1.98 1.99 -6.01
N TYR A 96 -0.88 2.18 -5.28
CA TYR A 96 -0.31 3.51 -5.01
C TYR A 96 0.02 4.25 -6.32
N VAL A 97 0.82 3.63 -7.18
CA VAL A 97 1.28 4.25 -8.43
C VAL A 97 0.09 4.53 -9.36
N GLY A 98 -0.81 3.56 -9.51
CA GLY A 98 -2.01 3.70 -10.35
C GLY A 98 -2.91 4.84 -9.89
N VAL A 99 -3.22 4.91 -8.59
CA VAL A 99 -4.07 5.97 -8.02
C VAL A 99 -3.39 7.33 -8.04
N PHE A 100 -2.07 7.39 -7.81
CA PHE A 100 -1.30 8.62 -7.93
C PHE A 100 -1.38 9.19 -9.36
N PHE A 101 -1.10 8.37 -10.38
CA PHE A 101 -1.16 8.81 -11.78
C PHE A 101 -2.59 9.14 -12.23
N LEU A 102 -3.59 8.36 -11.81
CA LEU A 102 -5.00 8.66 -12.06
C LEU A 102 -5.41 10.00 -11.46
N SER A 103 -5.07 10.24 -10.18
CA SER A 103 -5.35 11.49 -9.49
C SER A 103 -4.64 12.67 -10.14
N PHE A 104 -3.37 12.47 -10.50
CA PHE A 104 -2.55 13.49 -11.15
C PHE A 104 -3.12 13.88 -12.53
N ARG A 105 -3.44 12.88 -13.37
CA ARG A 105 -4.01 13.10 -14.70
C ARG A 105 -5.37 13.77 -14.61
N ARG A 106 -6.26 13.28 -13.74
CA ARG A 106 -7.62 13.80 -13.55
C ARG A 106 -7.60 15.27 -13.11
N SER A 107 -6.75 15.59 -12.15
CA SER A 107 -6.60 16.95 -11.62
C SER A 107 -5.99 17.93 -12.62
N ARG A 108 -5.19 17.47 -13.59
CA ARG A 108 -4.70 18.29 -14.70
C ARG A 108 -5.71 18.47 -15.83
N THR A 109 -6.58 17.50 -16.08
CA THR A 109 -7.65 17.60 -17.08
C THR A 109 -8.86 18.42 -16.63
N GLY A 110 -8.88 18.93 -15.39
CA GLY A 110 -9.90 19.88 -14.93
C GLY A 110 -11.28 19.30 -14.67
N VAL A 111 -11.40 17.97 -14.49
CA VAL A 111 -12.66 17.27 -14.14
C VAL A 111 -12.71 16.93 -12.65
#